data_AF-A0A9K3IRR5-F1
#
_entry.id   AF-A0A9K3IRR5-F1
#
_cell.length_a   1.000
_cell.length_b   1.000
_cell.length_c   1.000
_cell.angle_alpha   90.00
_cell.angle_beta   90.00
_cell.angle_gamma   90.00
#
_symmetry.space_group_name_H-M   'P 1'
#
loop_
_entity.id
_entity.type
_entity.pdbx_description
1 polymer ?
#
loop_
_entity_poly.entity_id
_entity_poly.type
_entity_poly.pdbx_seq_one_letter_code
_entity_poly.pdbx_strand_id
1 'polypeptide(L)'
;MQNLVYWQLVTKMVTFTRLCQWLCLILLMLLKTECTDKVNITFLKSAVTKGAVCLDGSPPAYQLDEGFGDGVDKWLIHIQVKIIRFTCSYFT
;
A
#
# COMPACT_ATOMS: atom_id res chain seq x y z
N MET A 1 13.79 -18.41 54.04
CA MET A 1 14.56 -17.78 52.94
C MET A 1 14.10 -18.20 51.52
N GLN A 2 12.87 -18.70 51.32
CA GLN A 2 12.39 -19.17 50.00
C GLN A 2 11.60 -18.11 49.21
N ASN A 3 11.00 -17.11 49.88
CA ASN A 3 10.20 -16.07 49.22
C ASN A 3 11.01 -15.08 48.37
N LEU A 4 12.21 -14.70 48.80
CA LEU A 4 13.05 -13.74 48.06
C LEU A 4 13.49 -14.28 46.70
N VAL A 5 13.86 -15.56 46.62
CA VAL A 5 14.24 -16.22 45.35
C VAL A 5 13.03 -16.34 44.42
N TYR A 6 11.86 -16.65 44.96
CA TYR A 6 10.61 -16.72 44.20
C TYR A 6 10.24 -15.37 43.56
N TRP A 7 10.25 -14.28 44.33
CA TRP A 7 9.96 -12.93 43.80
C TRP A 7 11.02 -12.46 42.80
N GLN A 8 12.28 -12.85 42.96
CA GLN A 8 13.34 -12.58 41.97
C GLN A 8 13.14 -13.33 40.64
N LEU A 9 12.62 -14.57 40.68
CA LEU A 9 12.31 -15.33 39.47
C LEU A 9 11.06 -14.78 38.76
N VAL A 10 10.02 -14.42 39.51
CA VAL A 10 8.79 -13.83 38.97
C VAL A 10 9.08 -12.48 38.30
N THR A 11 9.86 -11.60 38.94
CA THR A 11 10.25 -10.32 38.34
C THR A 11 11.08 -10.48 37.07
N LYS A 12 12.00 -11.45 37.03
CA LYS A 12 12.77 -11.78 35.81
C LYS A 12 11.90 -12.32 34.67
N MET A 13 10.87 -13.12 34.97
CA MET A 13 9.93 -13.61 33.96
C MET A 13 9.05 -12.49 33.38
N VAL A 14 8.59 -11.57 34.24
CA VAL A 14 7.79 -10.41 33.81
C VAL A 14 8.62 -9.47 32.93
N THR A 15 9.87 -9.18 33.31
CA THR A 15 10.76 -8.33 32.50
C THR A 15 11.11 -8.99 31.17
N PHE A 16 11.37 -10.31 31.15
CA PHE A 16 11.59 -11.06 29.91
C PHE A 16 10.36 -11.01 28.99
N THR A 17 9.16 -11.20 29.54
CA THR A 17 7.90 -11.13 28.76
C THR A 17 7.69 -9.74 28.15
N ARG A 18 7.96 -8.68 28.92
CA ARG A 18 7.90 -7.30 28.41
C ARG A 18 8.98 -7.05 27.35
N LEU A 19 10.19 -7.57 27.52
CA LEU A 19 11.27 -7.44 26.56
C LEU A 19 10.92 -8.13 25.23
N CYS A 20 10.44 -9.37 25.29
CA CYS A 20 9.94 -10.10 24.13
C CYS A 20 8.78 -9.37 23.46
N GLN A 21 7.85 -8.83 24.24
CA GLN A 21 6.71 -8.10 23.69
C GLN A 21 7.11 -6.82 22.98
N TRP A 22 8.06 -6.06 23.53
CA TRP A 22 8.65 -4.89 22.86
C TRP A 22 9.43 -5.28 21.62
N LEU A 23 10.23 -6.36 21.66
CA LEU A 23 10.95 -6.87 20.50
C LEU A 23 9.99 -7.31 19.39
N CYS A 24 8.88 -7.99 19.72
CA CYS A 24 7.84 -8.35 18.76
C CYS A 24 7.16 -7.12 18.16
N LEU A 25 6.84 -6.11 18.96
CA LEU A 25 6.25 -4.86 18.46
C LEU A 25 7.21 -4.10 17.54
N ILE A 26 8.50 -4.05 17.87
CA ILE A 26 9.53 -3.46 17.02
C ILE A 26 9.65 -4.25 15.70
N LEU A 27 9.67 -5.58 15.75
CA LEU A 27 9.71 -6.43 14.55
C LEU A 27 8.49 -6.20 13.64
N LEU A 28 7.29 -6.11 14.21
CA LEU A 28 6.06 -5.83 13.46
C LEU A 28 6.06 -4.44 12.81
N MET A 29 6.63 -3.44 13.48
CA MET A 29 6.81 -2.09 12.94
C MET A 29 7.83 -2.07 11.80
N LEU A 30 8.87 -2.92 11.86
CA LEU A 30 9.87 -3.08 10.80
C LEU A 30 9.34 -3.89 9.60
N LEU A 31 8.36 -4.76 9.80
CA LEU A 31 7.65 -5.49 8.74
C LEU A 31 6.61 -4.63 8.00
N LYS A 32 6.61 -3.31 8.18
CA LYS A 32 5.75 -2.40 7.44
C LYS A 32 6.09 -2.49 5.95
N THR A 33 5.30 -3.25 5.21
CA THR A 33 5.39 -3.30 3.75
C THR A 33 4.88 -1.97 3.21
N GLU A 34 5.78 -1.15 2.69
CA GLU A 34 5.39 -0.04 1.83
C GLU A 34 5.16 -0.61 0.43
N CYS A 35 3.94 -1.08 0.17
CA CYS A 35 3.51 -1.35 -1.21
C CYS A 35 3.33 0.02 -1.90
N THR A 36 4.45 0.62 -2.30
CA THR A 36 4.48 1.95 -2.93
C THR A 36 4.51 1.83 -4.45
N ASP A 37 3.78 0.86 -5.00
CA ASP A 37 3.58 0.80 -6.45
C ASP A 37 2.50 1.82 -6.84
N LYS A 38 2.88 3.10 -6.74
CA LYS A 38 2.14 4.20 -7.37
C LYS A 38 2.32 4.07 -8.88
N VAL A 39 1.50 3.23 -9.48
CA VAL A 39 1.47 3.08 -10.93
C VAL A 39 0.96 4.38 -11.55
N ASN A 40 1.68 4.87 -12.55
CA ASN A 40 1.37 6.13 -13.21
C ASN A 40 0.05 6.03 -13.99
N ILE A 41 -0.74 7.10 -13.94
CA ILE A 41 -1.98 7.21 -14.71
C ILE A 41 -1.66 7.85 -16.05
N THR A 42 -2.01 7.16 -17.14
CA THR A 42 -1.77 7.64 -18.51
C THR A 42 -3.06 8.15 -19.12
N PHE A 43 -3.07 9.43 -19.50
CA PHE A 43 -4.21 10.09 -20.15
C PHE A 43 -4.18 9.89 -21.67
N LEU A 44 -5.30 9.45 -22.24
CA LEU A 44 -5.43 9.20 -23.65
C LEU A 44 -5.93 10.46 -24.39
N LYS A 45 -5.06 11.47 -24.50
CA LYS A 45 -5.40 12.76 -25.17
C LYS A 45 -5.82 12.58 -26.64
N SER A 46 -5.27 11.58 -27.33
CA SER A 46 -5.63 11.24 -28.71
C SER A 46 -7.03 10.64 -28.85
N ALA A 47 -7.66 10.19 -27.76
CA ALA A 47 -9.04 9.70 -27.80
C ALA A 47 -10.04 10.86 -27.98
N VAL A 48 -9.67 12.06 -27.48
CA VAL A 48 -10.52 13.26 -27.55
C VAL A 48 -10.77 13.66 -29.00
N THR A 49 -9.75 13.61 -29.86
CA THR A 49 -9.90 13.92 -31.29
C THR A 49 -10.78 12.91 -32.03
N LYS A 50 -10.96 11.72 -31.47
CA LYS A 50 -11.88 10.67 -31.96
C LYS A 50 -13.28 10.74 -31.32
N GLY A 51 -13.52 11.68 -30.39
CA GLY A 51 -14.78 11.83 -29.66
C GLY A 51 -14.95 10.87 -28.47
N ALA A 52 -13.92 10.12 -28.08
CA ALA A 52 -13.95 9.29 -26.90
C ALA A 52 -13.59 10.12 -25.66
N VAL A 53 -14.63 10.56 -24.93
CA VAL A 53 -14.54 11.39 -23.73
C VAL A 53 -15.37 10.81 -22.60
N CYS A 54 -15.02 11.16 -21.36
CA CYS A 54 -15.82 10.87 -20.18
C CYS A 54 -17.13 11.69 -20.18
N LEU A 55 -18.05 11.38 -19.25
CA LEU A 55 -19.32 12.11 -19.11
C LEU A 55 -19.15 13.62 -18.82
N ASP A 56 -17.99 14.03 -18.31
CA ASP A 56 -17.61 15.43 -18.06
C ASP A 56 -16.83 16.08 -19.22
N GLY A 57 -16.60 15.36 -20.32
CA GLY A 57 -15.83 15.84 -21.48
C GLY A 57 -14.31 15.72 -21.34
N SER A 58 -13.81 15.21 -20.20
CA SER A 58 -12.37 14.99 -19.99
C SER A 58 -11.84 13.78 -20.79
N PRO A 59 -10.53 13.71 -21.09
CA PRO A 59 -9.94 12.53 -21.73
C PRO A 59 -9.98 11.32 -20.78
N PRO A 60 -10.25 10.11 -21.30
CA PRO A 60 -10.15 8.89 -20.52
C PRO A 60 -8.69 8.63 -20.13
N ALA A 61 -8.49 7.88 -19.04
CA ALA A 61 -7.17 7.47 -18.58
C ALA A 61 -7.18 6.00 -18.13
N TYR A 62 -6.01 5.38 -18.19
CA TYR A 62 -5.80 4.03 -17.69
C TYR A 62 -4.55 3.99 -16.80
N GLN A 63 -4.52 3.00 -15.91
CA GLN A 63 -3.39 2.67 -15.07
C GLN A 63 -2.94 1.27 -15.49
N LEU A 64 -1.70 1.15 -15.96
CA LEU A 64 -1.15 -0.11 -16.43
C LEU A 64 -0.03 -0.54 -15.49
N ASP A 65 -0.24 -1.67 -14.84
CA ASP A 65 0.78 -2.36 -14.06
C ASP A 65 1.23 -3.59 -14.86
N GLU A 66 2.49 -3.63 -15.25
CA GLU A 66 3.02 -4.70 -16.10
C GLU A 66 3.32 -5.93 -15.25
N GLY A 67 2.70 -7.06 -15.59
CA GLY A 67 2.99 -8.33 -14.94
C GLY A 67 4.44 -8.77 -15.19
N PHE A 68 5.01 -9.53 -14.26
CA PHE A 68 6.37 -10.09 -14.36
C PHE A 68 6.35 -11.62 -14.33
N GLY A 69 7.38 -12.25 -14.91
CA GLY A 69 7.52 -13.71 -14.95
C GLY A 69 6.34 -14.40 -15.66
N ASP A 70 5.70 -15.35 -14.99
CA ASP A 70 4.55 -16.12 -15.52
C ASP A 70 3.28 -15.27 -15.72
N GLY A 71 3.28 -14.02 -15.26
CA GLY A 71 2.16 -13.08 -15.35
C GLY A 71 2.15 -12.19 -16.59
N VAL A 72 3.20 -12.18 -17.42
CA VAL A 72 3.34 -11.24 -18.57
C VAL A 72 2.21 -11.41 -19.60
N ASP A 73 1.77 -12.64 -19.83
CA ASP A 73 0.71 -12.95 -20.80
C ASP A 73 -0.71 -12.96 -20.18
N LYS A 74 -0.82 -12.66 -18.88
CA LYS A 74 -2.09 -12.69 -18.14
C LYS A 74 -2.58 -11.27 -17.91
N TRP A 75 -3.67 -10.92 -18.58
CA TRP A 75 -4.25 -9.57 -18.50
C TRP A 75 -5.41 -9.55 -17.52
N LEU A 76 -5.36 -8.62 -16.56
CA LEU A 76 -6.49 -8.28 -15.68
C LEU A 76 -6.98 -6.88 -16.02
N ILE A 77 -8.19 -6.79 -16.55
CA ILE A 77 -8.80 -5.53 -16.94
C ILE A 77 -9.86 -5.16 -15.90
N HIS A 78 -9.64 -4.05 -15.20
CA HIS A 78 -10.58 -3.54 -14.22
C HIS A 78 -11.19 -2.22 -14.70
N ILE A 79 -12.49 -2.24 -15.00
CA ILE A 79 -13.22 -1.07 -15.49
C ILE A 79 -13.90 -0.38 -14.32
N GLN A 80 -13.49 0.84 -14.02
CA GLN A 80 -14.12 1.66 -12.99
C GLN A 80 -14.88 2.82 -13.63
N VAL A 81 -16.07 3.09 -13.09
CA VAL A 81 -16.80 4.33 -13.39
C VAL A 81 -16.38 5.37 -12.35
N LYS A 82 -15.31 6.11 -12.66
CA LYS A 82 -14.76 7.12 -11.76
C LYS A 82 -14.62 8.44 -12.49
N ILE A 83 -15.06 9.52 -11.85
CA ILE A 83 -14.65 10.88 -12.22
C ILE A 83 -13.19 11.02 -11.79
N ILE A 84 -12.29 11.15 -12.76
CA ILE A 84 -10.89 11.46 -12.52
C ILE A 84 -10.86 12.96 -12.19
N ARG A 85 -11.11 13.30 -10.91
CA ARG A 85 -11.03 14.70 -10.49
C ARG A 85 -9.59 15.17 -10.64
N PHE A 86 -9.39 16.05 -11.62
CA PHE A 86 -8.22 16.91 -11.75
C PHE A 86 -8.20 17.92 -10.61
N THR A 87 -8.03 17.49 -9.36
CA THR A 87 -7.36 18.41 -8.45
C THR A 87 -5.94 18.49 -8.98
N CYS A 88 -5.68 19.58 -9.69
CA CYS A 88 -4.34 20.04 -10.00
C CYS A 88 -3.56 20.09 -8.69
N SER A 89 -2.88 18.99 -8.32
CA SER A 89 -1.95 18.96 -7.19
C SER A 89 -0.60 19.55 -7.58
N TYR A 90 -0.58 20.45 -8.57
CA TYR A 90 0.55 21.32 -8.93
C TYR A 90 0.01 22.65 -9.46
N PHE A 91 -0.77 23.38 -8.65
CA PHE A 91 -0.62 24.82 -8.65
C PHE A 91 0.71 25.06 -7.94
N THR A 92 1.75 25.48 -8.69
CA THR A 92 3.09 25.95 -8.25
C THR A 92 3.60 25.49 -6.88
#